data_AF-A7ICB5-F1
#
_entry.id   AF-A7ICB5-F1
#
_cell.length_a   1.000
_cell.length_b   1.000
_cell.length_c   1.000
_cell.angle_alpha   90.00
_cell.angle_beta   90.00
_cell.angle_gamma   90.00
#
_symmetry.space_group_name_H-M   'P 1'
#
loop_
_entity.id
_entity.type
_entity.pdbx_description
1 polymer ?
#
loop_
_entity_poly.entity_id
_entity_poly.type
_entity_poly.pdbx_seq_one_letter_code
_entity_poly.pdbx_strand_id
1 'polypeptide(L)'
;MAARTARGRWLGLAVLALAVSPLIMLAIAPPPDPPVPPGLSQPAPFDAPAEAPLPTSVSGPEADDAAHEVPVAPKAAADPVRAADPVRRGTPTGPERWAGTPACPKDRISGGQYNRCLFEATRTSEQALEVEVSNAFAVIEARTDLQGVQRARWKTMLDEAQSRFLLYRNFDCQSVAPFEGPRGIGNFEQRALCLIEANTRRAGELRTRYVASAPAAPGPARPGGPEDRPGTWTHPVPPAAD
;
A
#
# COMPACT_ATOMS: atom_id res chain seq x y z
N MET A 1 -35.55 30.95 -43.56
CA MET A 1 -35.54 29.97 -42.45
C MET A 1 -34.09 29.51 -42.27
N ALA A 2 -33.22 30.28 -41.61
CA ALA A 2 -32.95 30.28 -40.15
C ALA A 2 -32.67 28.84 -39.64
N ALA A 3 -31.51 28.45 -39.12
CA ALA A 3 -30.52 29.20 -38.35
C ALA A 3 -29.10 28.59 -38.47
N ARG A 4 -28.10 29.47 -38.61
CA ARG A 4 -26.68 29.22 -38.31
C ARG A 4 -26.24 30.38 -37.43
N THR A 5 -25.87 30.13 -36.17
CA THR A 5 -24.90 30.92 -35.38
C THR A 5 -25.02 30.61 -33.88
N ALA A 6 -24.10 29.81 -33.34
CA ALA A 6 -23.76 29.81 -31.91
C ALA A 6 -22.39 29.14 -31.68
N ARG A 7 -21.32 29.72 -32.24
CA ARG A 7 -19.92 29.40 -31.88
C ARG A 7 -19.17 30.71 -31.76
N GLY A 8 -19.12 31.26 -30.55
CA GLY A 8 -18.40 32.52 -30.33
C GLY A 8 -18.73 33.14 -29.00
N ARG A 9 -18.35 32.50 -27.88
CA ARG A 9 -18.39 33.16 -26.56
C ARG A 9 -17.49 32.59 -25.46
N TRP A 10 -16.60 31.65 -25.76
CA TRP A 10 -15.75 31.00 -24.74
C TRP A 10 -14.25 31.35 -24.80
N LEU A 11 -13.84 32.28 -25.67
CA LEU A 11 -12.42 32.69 -25.81
C LEU A 11 -12.05 33.97 -25.04
N GLY A 12 -12.98 34.58 -24.30
CA GLY A 12 -12.79 35.90 -23.66
C GLY A 12 -12.37 35.90 -22.20
N LEU A 13 -12.22 34.74 -21.54
CA LEU A 13 -11.94 34.65 -20.10
C LEU A 13 -10.55 34.08 -19.76
N ALA A 14 -9.76 33.66 -20.75
CA ALA A 14 -8.46 33.03 -20.53
C ALA A 14 -7.26 34.00 -20.59
N VAL A 15 -7.46 35.29 -20.85
CA VAL A 15 -6.35 36.25 -21.10
C VAL A 15 -6.14 37.26 -19.96
N LEU A 16 -6.96 37.23 -18.90
CA LEU A 16 -6.87 38.19 -17.77
C LEU A 16 -6.44 37.56 -16.43
N ALA A 17 -5.77 36.41 -16.46
CA ALA A 17 -5.22 35.74 -15.26
C ALA A 17 -3.69 35.54 -15.32
N LEU A 18 -2.99 36.28 -16.19
CA LEU A 18 -1.53 36.15 -16.40
C LEU A 18 -0.74 37.44 -16.13
N ALA A 19 -1.32 38.39 -15.39
CA ALA A 19 -0.66 39.67 -15.10
C ALA A 19 -0.75 40.09 -13.62
N VAL A 20 -0.71 39.13 -12.69
CA VAL A 20 -0.56 39.40 -11.26
C VAL A 20 0.62 38.60 -10.71
N SER A 21 1.70 39.34 -10.44
CA SER A 21 2.76 39.06 -9.46
C SER A 21 3.97 38.19 -9.85
N PRO A 22 5.02 38.77 -10.46
CA PRO A 22 6.40 38.27 -10.36
C PRO A 22 7.13 38.87 -9.14
N LEU A 23 6.46 38.92 -7.96
CA LEU A 23 6.99 39.60 -6.77
C LEU A 23 6.70 38.84 -5.46
N ILE A 24 6.61 37.51 -5.54
CA ILE A 24 6.57 36.60 -4.38
C ILE A 24 7.65 35.53 -4.56
N MET A 25 8.90 35.99 -4.73
CA MET A 25 10.11 35.14 -4.70
C MET A 25 11.19 35.80 -3.83
N LEU A 26 10.76 36.47 -2.75
CA LEU A 26 11.65 36.95 -1.69
C LEU A 26 10.94 36.73 -0.36
N ALA A 27 11.67 36.12 0.58
CA ALA A 27 11.31 35.85 1.97
C ALA A 27 10.47 34.57 2.23
N ILE A 28 11.04 33.41 1.90
CA ILE A 28 10.92 32.24 2.80
C ILE A 28 12.31 32.01 3.39
N ALA A 29 12.77 32.96 4.22
CA ALA A 29 13.78 32.61 5.20
C ALA A 29 13.06 31.83 6.31
N PRO A 30 13.57 30.66 6.74
CA PRO A 30 13.01 29.99 7.90
C PRO A 30 12.98 30.98 9.07
N PRO A 31 11.91 31.00 9.88
CA PRO A 31 11.88 31.84 11.07
C PRO A 31 13.10 31.53 11.94
N PRO A 32 13.73 32.54 12.57
CA PRO A 32 14.83 32.28 13.49
C PRO A 32 14.35 31.34 14.60
N ASP A 33 15.19 30.37 14.95
CA ASP A 33 14.87 29.42 16.01
C ASP A 33 14.49 30.16 17.30
N PRO A 34 13.43 29.72 18.01
CA PRO A 34 13.04 30.34 19.26
C PRO A 34 14.21 30.25 20.26
N PRO A 35 14.41 31.28 21.10
CA PRO A 35 15.44 31.25 22.13
C PRO A 35 15.23 30.04 23.04
N VAL A 36 16.24 29.17 23.11
CA VAL A 36 16.23 28.01 23.99
C VAL A 36 16.10 28.51 25.43
N PRO A 37 15.06 28.09 26.18
CA PRO A 37 14.90 28.52 27.56
C PRO A 37 16.11 28.06 28.39
N PRO A 38 16.74 28.95 29.18
CA PRO A 38 17.80 28.55 30.10
C PRO A 38 17.19 27.66 31.19
N GLY A 39 17.46 26.36 31.17
CA GLY A 39 17.01 25.46 32.24
C GLY A 39 16.76 24.01 31.86
N LEU A 40 16.85 23.61 30.59
CA LEU A 40 16.86 22.19 30.24
C LEU A 40 18.30 21.70 30.22
N SER A 41 18.73 21.21 31.38
CA SER A 41 19.96 20.44 31.56
C SER A 41 20.14 19.47 30.39
N GLN A 42 21.26 19.58 29.70
CA GLN A 42 21.76 18.51 28.84
C GLN A 42 21.63 17.20 29.63
N PRO A 43 21.01 16.14 29.07
CA PRO A 43 21.16 14.82 29.65
C PRO A 43 22.66 14.57 29.75
N ALA A 44 23.11 14.20 30.95
CA ALA A 44 24.49 13.87 31.20
C ALA A 44 24.99 12.93 30.09
N PRO A 45 26.23 13.09 29.60
CA PRO A 45 26.82 12.13 28.68
C PRO A 45 26.63 10.74 29.31
N PHE A 46 25.85 9.90 28.62
CA PHE A 46 25.74 8.51 29.00
C PHE A 46 27.15 7.95 28.90
N ASP A 47 27.74 7.64 30.05
CA ASP A 47 28.90 6.78 30.15
C ASP A 47 28.54 5.50 29.38
N ALA A 48 29.10 5.37 28.19
CA ALA A 48 29.04 4.14 27.43
C ALA A 48 29.63 3.05 28.34
N PRO A 49 28.87 1.98 28.65
CA PRO A 49 29.48 0.84 29.32
C PRO A 49 30.60 0.34 28.41
N ALA A 50 31.79 0.20 29.00
CA ALA A 50 32.97 -0.32 28.34
C ALA A 50 32.59 -1.53 27.47
N GLU A 51 32.95 -1.45 26.20
CA GLU A 51 32.94 -2.56 25.26
C GLU A 51 33.54 -3.79 25.95
N ALA A 52 32.68 -4.75 26.28
CA ALA A 52 33.15 -6.06 26.70
C ALA A 52 33.84 -6.68 25.47
N PRO A 53 35.10 -7.14 25.58
CA PRO A 53 35.78 -7.77 24.46
C PRO A 53 34.98 -9.01 24.02
N LEU A 54 34.65 -9.04 22.72
CA LEU A 54 34.07 -10.20 22.06
C LEU A 54 34.93 -11.44 22.35
N PRO A 55 34.34 -12.58 22.73
CA PRO A 55 35.10 -13.80 22.91
C PRO A 55 35.73 -14.22 21.58
N THR A 56 37.05 -14.27 21.57
CA THR A 56 37.85 -14.88 20.53
C THR A 56 37.36 -16.30 20.27
N SER A 57 37.05 -16.59 19.00
CA SER A 57 36.72 -17.92 18.50
C SER A 57 37.78 -18.92 18.96
N VAL A 58 37.37 -19.80 19.87
CA VAL A 58 38.14 -21.00 20.22
C VAL A 58 38.02 -21.95 19.04
N SER A 59 39.13 -22.13 18.33
CA SER A 59 39.37 -23.29 17.47
C SER A 59 39.29 -24.54 18.34
N GLY A 60 38.21 -25.31 18.16
CA GLY A 60 38.08 -26.66 18.71
C GLY A 60 38.72 -27.69 17.77
N PRO A 61 39.32 -28.76 18.32
CA PRO A 61 40.12 -29.72 17.57
C PRO A 61 39.27 -30.67 16.71
N GLU A 62 39.89 -31.11 15.63
CA GLU A 62 39.49 -32.26 14.81
C GLU A 62 39.04 -33.43 15.69
N ALA A 63 37.79 -33.84 15.52
CA ALA A 63 37.28 -35.11 16.00
C ALA A 63 37.10 -36.02 14.79
N ASP A 64 37.99 -37.00 14.73
CA ASP A 64 37.98 -38.16 13.86
C ASP A 64 36.61 -38.87 13.83
N ASP A 65 36.26 -39.27 12.62
CA ASP A 65 35.82 -40.62 12.26
C ASP A 65 34.77 -41.32 13.14
N ALA A 66 33.51 -41.25 12.70
CA ALA A 66 32.55 -42.32 12.92
C ALA A 66 31.56 -42.36 11.76
N ALA A 67 31.92 -43.12 10.73
CA ALA A 67 31.05 -43.54 9.64
C ALA A 67 29.71 -44.09 10.19
N HIS A 68 28.65 -43.26 10.09
CA HIS A 68 27.28 -43.75 10.15
C HIS A 68 26.89 -44.23 8.76
N GLU A 69 26.94 -45.54 8.55
CA GLU A 69 26.28 -46.20 7.43
C GLU A 69 24.80 -45.83 7.45
N VAL A 70 24.39 -44.98 6.50
CA VAL A 70 23.00 -44.74 6.18
C VAL A 70 22.47 -46.01 5.50
N PRO A 71 21.39 -46.64 6.00
CA PRO A 71 20.79 -47.79 5.33
C PRO A 71 20.33 -47.39 3.93
N VAL A 72 20.94 -48.01 2.92
CA VAL A 72 20.51 -47.91 1.52
C VAL A 72 19.12 -48.53 1.44
N ALA A 73 18.11 -47.68 1.27
CA ALA A 73 16.74 -48.11 1.01
C ALA A 73 16.69 -49.00 -0.26
N PRO A 74 15.88 -50.07 -0.27
CA PRO A 74 15.78 -50.95 -1.42
C PRO A 74 15.30 -50.15 -2.64
N LYS A 75 16.03 -50.34 -3.75
CA LYS A 75 15.72 -49.86 -5.09
C LYS A 75 14.34 -50.37 -5.50
N ALA A 76 13.30 -49.60 -5.19
CA ALA A 76 11.97 -49.81 -5.72
C ALA A 76 12.06 -49.74 -7.24
N ALA A 77 11.59 -50.80 -7.90
CA ALA A 77 11.51 -50.90 -9.33
C ALA A 77 10.83 -49.65 -9.89
N ALA A 78 11.54 -48.93 -10.77
CA ALA A 78 10.96 -47.83 -11.51
C ALA A 78 9.88 -48.40 -12.43
N ASP A 79 8.62 -48.13 -12.11
CA ASP A 79 7.53 -48.27 -13.06
C ASP A 79 7.85 -47.42 -14.30
N PRO A 80 7.67 -47.93 -15.52
CA PRO A 80 7.83 -47.12 -16.71
C PRO A 80 6.83 -45.96 -16.65
N VAL A 81 7.35 -44.75 -16.48
CA VAL A 81 6.60 -43.50 -16.57
C VAL A 81 5.88 -43.50 -17.90
N ARG A 82 4.58 -43.80 -17.83
CA ARG A 82 3.65 -43.67 -18.94
C ARG A 82 3.76 -42.23 -19.43
N ALA A 83 4.16 -42.05 -20.69
CA ALA A 83 4.26 -40.75 -21.32
C ALA A 83 2.94 -40.00 -21.07
N ALA A 84 3.01 -38.95 -20.25
CA ALA A 84 1.86 -38.11 -19.98
C ALA A 84 1.38 -37.53 -21.31
N ASP A 85 0.10 -37.68 -21.60
CA ASP A 85 -0.54 -37.02 -22.75
C ASP A 85 -0.17 -35.53 -22.76
N PRO A 86 0.03 -34.91 -23.94
CA PRO A 86 0.28 -33.48 -24.03
C PRO A 86 -0.87 -32.75 -23.36
N VAL A 87 -0.61 -32.17 -22.18
CA VAL A 87 -1.56 -31.35 -21.43
C VAL A 87 -2.09 -30.31 -22.41
N ARG A 88 -3.34 -30.51 -22.84
CA ARG A 88 -4.05 -29.60 -23.71
C ARG A 88 -4.10 -28.28 -22.94
N ARG A 89 -3.33 -27.30 -23.44
CA ARG A 89 -3.21 -25.96 -22.87
C ARG A 89 -4.59 -25.33 -22.88
N GLY A 90 -5.36 -25.57 -21.81
CA GLY A 90 -6.70 -25.01 -21.65
C GLY A 90 -6.59 -23.49 -21.71
N THR A 91 -7.45 -22.87 -22.50
CA THR A 91 -7.58 -21.42 -22.56
C THR A 91 -7.91 -20.94 -21.13
N PRO A 92 -7.12 -20.03 -20.53
CA PRO A 92 -7.45 -19.49 -19.22
C PRO A 92 -8.79 -18.77 -19.32
N THR A 93 -9.84 -19.32 -18.71
CA THR A 93 -11.21 -18.75 -18.72
C THR A 93 -11.49 -17.84 -17.53
N GLY A 94 -10.50 -17.58 -16.68
CA GLY A 94 -10.58 -16.56 -15.64
C GLY A 94 -10.17 -15.19 -16.19
N PRO A 95 -10.74 -14.09 -15.67
CA PRO A 95 -10.19 -12.76 -15.96
C PRO A 95 -8.71 -12.76 -15.57
N GLU A 96 -7.85 -12.33 -16.48
CA GLU A 96 -6.42 -12.25 -16.24
C GLU A 96 -6.19 -11.28 -15.07
N ARG A 97 -5.86 -11.83 -13.89
CA ARG A 97 -5.70 -11.06 -12.64
C ARG A 97 -4.68 -9.94 -12.79
N TRP A 98 -3.72 -10.11 -13.69
CA TRP A 98 -2.62 -9.18 -13.95
C TRP A 98 -2.73 -8.55 -15.33
N ALA A 99 -3.93 -8.12 -15.71
CA ALA A 99 -4.08 -7.28 -16.90
C ALA A 99 -3.19 -6.03 -16.76
N GLY A 100 -2.48 -5.66 -17.83
CA GLY A 100 -1.62 -4.48 -17.83
C GLY A 100 -2.36 -3.22 -17.39
N THR A 101 -1.64 -2.27 -16.79
CA THR A 101 -2.24 -1.00 -16.38
C THR A 101 -2.43 -0.07 -17.59
N PRO A 102 -3.58 0.62 -17.72
CA PRO A 102 -3.79 1.58 -18.82
C PRO A 102 -2.78 2.73 -18.81
N ALA A 103 -2.14 3.01 -17.67
CA ALA A 103 -1.08 4.00 -17.55
C ALA A 103 0.19 3.61 -18.33
N CYS A 104 0.43 2.32 -18.53
CA CYS A 104 1.61 1.78 -19.21
C CYS A 104 1.19 0.87 -20.37
N PRO A 105 0.94 1.42 -21.57
CA PRO A 105 0.45 0.63 -22.70
C PRO A 105 1.56 -0.26 -23.29
N LYS A 106 1.63 -1.52 -22.83
CA LYS A 106 2.67 -2.49 -23.21
C LYS A 106 2.89 -2.63 -24.72
N ASP A 107 1.82 -2.59 -25.51
CA ASP A 107 1.89 -2.76 -26.97
C ASP A 107 2.38 -1.51 -27.73
N ARG A 108 2.55 -0.37 -27.04
CA ARG A 108 2.90 0.92 -27.67
C ARG A 108 4.31 1.40 -27.32
N ILE A 109 4.99 0.75 -26.38
CA ILE A 109 6.30 1.17 -25.88
C ILE A 109 7.26 -0.01 -25.83
N SER A 110 8.57 0.26 -25.89
CA SER A 110 9.57 -0.81 -25.81
C SER A 110 9.59 -1.45 -24.41
N GLY A 111 10.09 -2.68 -24.29
CA GLY A 111 10.15 -3.38 -22.99
C GLY A 111 10.90 -2.61 -21.89
N GLY A 112 12.00 -1.92 -22.24
CA GLY A 112 12.72 -1.05 -21.31
C GLY A 112 11.91 0.17 -20.85
N GLN A 113 11.21 0.82 -21.79
CA GLN A 113 10.31 1.94 -21.48
C GLN A 113 9.11 1.48 -20.64
N TYR A 114 8.60 0.27 -20.89
CA TYR A 114 7.52 -0.32 -20.14
C TYR A 114 7.91 -0.56 -18.67
N ASN A 115 9.08 -1.15 -18.42
CA ASN A 115 9.55 -1.36 -17.04
C ASN A 115 9.74 -0.04 -16.28
N ARG A 116 10.26 0.99 -16.96
CA ARG A 116 10.37 2.33 -16.38
C ARG A 116 9.00 2.93 -16.07
N CYS A 117 8.04 2.82 -16.99
CA CYS A 117 6.67 3.27 -16.76
C CYS A 117 6.04 2.56 -15.55
N LEU A 118 6.19 1.24 -15.44
CA LEU A 118 5.69 0.48 -14.30
C LEU A 118 6.30 0.96 -12.98
N PHE A 119 7.61 1.23 -12.95
CA PHE A 119 8.27 1.76 -11.76
C PHE A 119 7.70 3.13 -11.34
N GLU A 120 7.53 4.05 -12.30
CA GLU A 120 6.93 5.36 -12.06
C GLU A 120 5.46 5.25 -11.63
N ALA A 121 4.70 4.32 -12.23
CA ALA A 121 3.31 4.04 -11.88
C ALA A 121 3.17 3.44 -10.47
N THR A 122 4.07 2.54 -10.06
CA THR A 122 4.10 2.04 -8.68
C THR A 122 4.30 3.17 -7.68
N ARG A 123 5.31 4.03 -7.87
CA ARG A 123 5.54 5.19 -6.97
C ARG A 123 4.35 6.14 -6.94
N THR A 124 3.74 6.41 -8.09
CA THR A 124 2.55 7.27 -8.19
C THR A 124 1.37 6.66 -7.42
N SER A 125 1.17 5.35 -7.51
CA SER A 125 0.12 4.66 -6.76
C SER A 125 0.35 4.67 -5.24
N GLU A 126 1.60 4.60 -4.79
CA GLU A 126 1.97 4.70 -3.38
C GLU A 126 1.69 6.10 -2.83
N GLN A 127 2.11 7.14 -3.55
CA GLN A 127 1.81 8.53 -3.19
C GLN A 127 0.31 8.80 -3.15
N ALA A 128 -0.46 8.28 -4.12
CA ALA A 128 -1.91 8.41 -4.13
C ALA A 128 -2.56 7.73 -2.92
N LEU A 129 -2.04 6.58 -2.50
CA LEU A 129 -2.49 5.90 -1.28
C LEU A 129 -2.17 6.74 -0.03
N GLU A 130 -0.95 7.27 0.09
CA GLU A 130 -0.55 8.13 1.21
C GLU A 130 -1.45 9.37 1.34
N VAL A 131 -1.76 10.03 0.23
CA VAL A 131 -2.69 11.16 0.19
C VAL A 131 -4.06 10.78 0.75
N GLU A 132 -4.62 9.63 0.35
CA GLU A 132 -5.93 9.21 0.86
C GLU A 132 -5.90 8.79 2.34
N VAL A 133 -4.78 8.26 2.83
CA VAL A 133 -4.57 8.01 4.26
C VAL A 133 -4.57 9.33 5.04
N SER A 134 -3.81 10.34 4.57
CA SER A 134 -3.79 11.67 5.17
C SER A 134 -5.18 12.33 5.15
N ASN A 135 -5.91 12.22 4.04
CA ASN A 135 -7.29 12.71 3.93
C ASN A 135 -8.20 12.03 4.97
N ALA A 136 -8.09 10.71 5.15
CA ALA A 136 -8.86 9.98 6.15
C ALA A 136 -8.59 10.49 7.57
N PHE A 137 -7.32 10.74 7.92
CA PHE A 137 -6.97 11.34 9.22
C PHE A 137 -7.57 12.74 9.40
N ALA A 138 -7.52 13.58 8.36
CA ALA A 138 -8.10 14.92 8.40
C ALA A 138 -9.63 14.88 8.59
N VAL A 139 -10.33 13.97 7.90
CA VAL A 139 -11.78 13.75 8.08
C VAL A 139 -12.10 13.33 9.51
N ILE A 140 -11.33 12.40 10.09
CA ILE A 140 -11.54 11.99 11.49
C ILE A 140 -11.35 13.18 12.43
N GLU A 141 -10.31 14.00 12.26
CA GLU A 141 -10.06 15.14 13.13
C GLU A 141 -11.15 16.21 13.04
N ALA A 142 -11.71 16.43 11.85
CA ALA A 142 -12.79 17.40 11.63
C ALA A 142 -14.14 17.01 12.26
N ARG A 143 -14.29 15.79 12.81
CA ARG A 143 -15.52 15.31 13.45
C ARG A 143 -15.71 15.93 14.83
N THR A 144 -16.40 17.07 14.86
CA THR A 144 -16.74 17.81 16.09
C THR A 144 -17.83 17.13 16.93
N ASP A 145 -18.55 16.18 16.35
CA ASP A 145 -19.56 15.36 17.04
C ASP A 145 -18.95 14.26 17.93
N LEU A 146 -17.66 13.96 17.74
CA LEU A 146 -16.94 12.97 18.53
C LEU A 146 -16.13 13.63 19.65
N GLN A 147 -15.96 12.94 20.77
CA GLN A 147 -15.02 13.35 21.81
C GLN A 147 -13.57 13.17 21.31
N GLY A 148 -12.63 13.97 21.85
CA GLY A 148 -11.22 13.89 21.47
C GLY A 148 -10.61 12.49 21.66
N VAL A 149 -10.96 11.79 22.73
CA VAL A 149 -10.51 10.41 23.00
C VAL A 149 -11.03 9.42 21.94
N GLN A 150 -12.27 9.60 21.47
CA GLN A 150 -12.85 8.75 20.44
C GLN A 150 -12.15 8.96 19.09
N ARG A 151 -11.88 10.22 18.71
CA ARG A 151 -11.09 10.56 17.52
C ARG A 151 -9.70 9.95 17.58
N ALA A 152 -9.00 10.13 18.72
CA ALA A 152 -7.67 9.58 18.92
C ALA A 152 -7.65 8.05 18.73
N ARG A 153 -8.57 7.33 19.39
CA ARG A 153 -8.69 5.88 19.24
C ARG A 153 -8.96 5.46 17.80
N TRP A 154 -9.85 6.15 17.09
CA TRP A 154 -10.14 5.84 15.69
C TRP A 154 -8.90 6.02 14.81
N LYS A 155 -8.16 7.13 14.97
CA LYS A 155 -6.90 7.37 14.26
C LYS A 155 -5.88 6.25 14.51
N THR A 156 -5.68 5.84 15.77
CA THR A 156 -4.79 4.72 16.11
C THR A 156 -5.20 3.43 15.39
N MET A 157 -6.49 3.07 15.40
CA MET A 157 -6.94 1.86 14.71
C MET A 157 -6.78 1.94 13.19
N LEU A 158 -6.96 3.12 12.59
CA LEU A 158 -6.76 3.32 11.16
C LEU A 158 -5.28 3.16 10.78
N ASP A 159 -4.38 3.75 11.57
CA ASP A 159 -2.93 3.62 11.40
C ASP A 159 -2.47 2.15 11.48
N GLU A 160 -2.97 1.43 12.48
CA GLU A 160 -2.66 0.02 12.70
C GLU A 160 -3.18 -0.86 11.54
N ALA A 161 -4.38 -0.57 11.04
CA ALA A 161 -4.95 -1.25 9.88
C ALA A 161 -4.13 -0.95 8.60
N GLN A 162 -3.66 0.27 8.43
CA GLN A 162 -2.83 0.65 7.30
C GLN A 162 -1.46 -0.04 7.34
N SER A 163 -0.85 -0.13 8.51
CA SER A 163 0.40 -0.88 8.71
C SER A 163 0.25 -2.35 8.32
N ARG A 164 -0.83 -3.01 8.74
CA ARG A 164 -1.13 -4.40 8.35
C ARG A 164 -1.38 -4.56 6.86
N PHE A 165 -2.06 -3.61 6.24
CA PHE A 165 -2.27 -3.61 4.79
C PHE A 165 -0.93 -3.58 4.04
N LEU A 166 0.01 -2.72 4.43
CA LEU A 166 1.32 -2.64 3.78
C LEU A 166 2.12 -3.95 3.91
N LEU A 167 2.07 -4.60 5.08
CA LEU A 167 2.66 -5.92 5.28
C LEU A 167 2.03 -6.97 4.36
N TYR A 168 0.71 -7.10 4.41
CA TYR A 168 -0.04 -8.04 3.57
C TYR A 168 0.28 -7.85 2.08
N ARG A 169 0.16 -6.61 1.59
CA ARG A 169 0.45 -6.23 0.20
C ARG A 169 1.87 -6.63 -0.20
N ASN A 170 2.85 -6.36 0.66
CA ASN A 170 4.24 -6.68 0.35
C ASN A 170 4.46 -8.19 0.25
N PHE A 171 3.90 -8.98 1.17
CA PHE A 171 3.97 -10.45 1.10
C PHE A 171 3.25 -11.00 -0.14
N ASP A 172 2.03 -10.54 -0.41
CA ASP A 172 1.23 -10.99 -1.55
C ASP A 172 1.96 -10.70 -2.87
N CYS A 173 2.41 -9.46 -3.07
CA CYS A 173 3.04 -9.06 -4.34
C CYS A 173 4.47 -9.58 -4.53
N GLN A 174 5.19 -9.95 -3.46
CA GLN A 174 6.55 -10.49 -3.57
C GLN A 174 6.59 -12.01 -3.62
N SER A 175 5.70 -12.69 -2.89
CA SER A 175 5.78 -14.12 -2.65
C SER A 175 4.66 -14.91 -3.31
N VAL A 176 3.53 -14.29 -3.64
CA VAL A 176 2.38 -14.98 -4.22
C VAL A 176 2.21 -14.61 -5.69
N ALA A 177 2.12 -13.32 -6.00
CA ALA A 177 1.86 -12.82 -7.35
C ALA A 177 2.75 -13.43 -8.45
N PRO A 178 4.08 -13.63 -8.26
CA PRO A 178 4.96 -14.27 -9.26
C PRO A 178 4.52 -15.65 -9.74
N PHE A 179 3.71 -16.37 -8.94
CA PHE A 179 3.25 -17.72 -9.24
C PHE A 179 1.84 -17.76 -9.83
N GLU A 180 1.11 -16.64 -9.81
CA GLU A 180 -0.29 -16.58 -10.26
C GLU A 180 -0.45 -16.11 -11.71
N GLY A 181 0.56 -15.42 -12.25
CA GLY A 181 0.51 -14.89 -13.61
C GLY A 181 0.83 -15.91 -14.71
N PRO A 182 0.43 -15.63 -15.96
CA PRO A 182 0.80 -16.47 -17.09
C PRO A 182 2.33 -16.55 -17.22
N ARG A 183 2.82 -17.74 -17.57
CA ARG A 183 4.26 -17.98 -17.80
C ARG A 183 4.76 -17.04 -18.91
N GLY A 184 5.88 -16.37 -18.66
CA GLY A 184 6.52 -15.46 -19.64
C GLY A 184 6.39 -13.98 -19.31
N ILE A 185 5.55 -13.60 -18.34
CA ILE A 185 5.63 -12.28 -17.71
C ILE A 185 6.77 -12.31 -16.67
N GLY A 186 7.68 -11.34 -16.71
CA GLY A 186 8.82 -11.30 -15.77
C GLY A 186 8.36 -11.02 -14.33
N ASN A 187 9.09 -11.54 -13.34
CA ASN A 187 8.78 -11.35 -11.91
C ASN A 187 8.61 -9.88 -11.52
N PHE A 188 9.39 -8.98 -12.13
CA PHE A 188 9.27 -7.54 -11.92
C PHE A 188 7.92 -7.00 -12.38
N GLU A 189 7.47 -7.37 -13.58
CA GLU A 189 6.21 -6.89 -14.15
C GLU A 189 5.01 -7.35 -13.31
N GLN A 190 4.96 -8.62 -12.92
CA GLN A 190 3.87 -9.14 -12.09
C GLN A 190 3.83 -8.45 -10.71
N ARG A 191 4.99 -8.29 -10.07
CA ARG A 191 5.10 -7.58 -8.79
C ARG A 191 4.63 -6.12 -8.90
N ALA A 192 5.06 -5.41 -9.94
CA ALA A 192 4.69 -4.01 -10.12
C ALA A 192 3.18 -3.83 -10.34
N LEU A 193 2.58 -4.68 -11.19
CA LEU A 193 1.14 -4.67 -11.44
C LEU A 193 0.34 -4.96 -10.15
N CYS A 194 0.76 -5.95 -9.37
CA CYS A 194 0.16 -6.26 -8.07
C CYS A 194 0.19 -5.06 -7.11
N LEU A 195 1.35 -4.41 -6.98
CA LEU A 195 1.48 -3.25 -6.10
C LEU A 195 0.56 -2.10 -6.53
N ILE A 196 0.53 -1.79 -7.84
CA ILE A 196 -0.32 -0.74 -8.41
C ILE A 196 -1.80 -1.02 -8.12
N GLU A 197 -2.26 -2.25 -8.38
CA GLU A 197 -3.65 -2.63 -8.15
C GLU A 197 -4.03 -2.55 -6.67
N ALA A 198 -3.21 -3.14 -5.79
CA ALA A 198 -3.48 -3.17 -4.36
C ALA A 198 -3.53 -1.75 -3.76
N ASN A 199 -2.59 -0.88 -4.14
CA ASN A 199 -2.57 0.51 -3.71
C ASN A 199 -3.80 1.28 -4.22
N THR A 200 -4.15 1.11 -5.50
CA THR A 200 -5.30 1.78 -6.12
C THR A 200 -6.61 1.36 -5.45
N ARG A 201 -6.77 0.06 -5.21
CA ARG A 201 -7.94 -0.50 -4.52
C ARG A 201 -8.07 0.08 -3.11
N ARG A 202 -6.99 0.05 -2.33
CA ARG A 202 -6.98 0.57 -0.96
C ARG A 202 -7.25 2.07 -0.91
N ALA A 203 -6.66 2.85 -1.81
CA ALA A 203 -6.93 4.27 -1.94
C ALA A 203 -8.41 4.52 -2.27
N GLY A 204 -9.01 3.73 -3.16
CA GLY A 204 -10.44 3.78 -3.48
C GLY A 204 -11.34 3.44 -2.30
N GLU A 205 -10.98 2.44 -1.49
CA GLU A 205 -11.70 2.10 -0.24
C GLU A 205 -11.69 3.26 0.76
N LEU A 206 -10.51 3.84 1.01
CA LEU A 206 -10.35 4.98 1.91
C LEU A 206 -11.16 6.18 1.42
N ARG A 207 -11.04 6.51 0.13
CA ARG A 207 -11.82 7.59 -0.49
C ARG A 207 -13.32 7.37 -0.32
N THR A 208 -13.80 6.18 -0.65
CA THR A 208 -15.23 5.84 -0.52
C THR A 208 -15.71 5.95 0.93
N ARG A 209 -14.91 5.46 1.88
CA ARG A 209 -15.28 5.46 3.31
C ARG A 209 -15.25 6.86 3.91
N TYR A 210 -14.23 7.67 3.61
CA TYR A 210 -13.97 8.93 4.30
C TYR A 210 -14.51 10.16 3.57
N VAL A 211 -14.55 10.17 2.23
CA VAL A 211 -15.19 11.27 1.47
C VAL A 211 -16.70 11.24 1.59
N ALA A 212 -17.34 10.05 1.55
CA ALA A 212 -18.78 9.93 1.76
C ALA A 212 -19.22 10.31 3.19
N SER A 213 -18.31 10.24 4.15
CA SER A 213 -18.56 10.59 5.56
C SER A 213 -18.16 12.01 5.94
N ALA A 214 -17.61 12.79 5.00
CA ALA A 214 -17.43 14.22 5.22
C ALA A 214 -18.81 14.81 5.54
N PRO A 215 -18.99 15.52 6.67
CA PRO A 215 -20.29 16.03 7.05
C PRO A 215 -20.80 16.93 5.92
N ALA A 216 -21.83 16.48 5.22
CA ALA A 216 -22.62 17.36 4.37
C ALA A 216 -23.10 18.51 5.25
N ALA A 217 -23.00 19.75 4.74
CA ALA A 217 -23.57 20.92 5.39
C ALA A 217 -24.96 20.59 5.96
N PRO A 218 -25.33 21.11 7.15
CA PRO A 218 -26.47 20.60 7.91
C PRO A 218 -27.77 20.68 7.10
N GLY A 219 -28.14 19.55 6.49
CA GLY A 219 -29.46 19.31 5.94
C GLY A 219 -30.38 18.81 7.06
N PRO A 220 -31.70 18.95 6.91
CA PRO A 220 -32.66 18.55 7.93
C PRO A 220 -32.48 17.07 8.30
N ALA A 221 -32.31 16.83 9.60
CA ALA A 221 -32.05 15.52 10.18
C ALA A 221 -33.15 14.51 9.80
N ARG A 222 -32.76 13.39 9.19
CA ARG A 222 -33.64 12.23 9.09
C ARG A 222 -33.49 11.38 10.36
N PRO A 223 -34.60 10.97 10.99
CA PRO A 223 -34.56 9.98 12.05
C PRO A 223 -34.46 8.59 11.40
N GLY A 224 -33.26 8.01 11.40
CA GLY A 224 -33.03 6.61 11.02
C GLY A 224 -32.34 5.89 12.17
N GLY A 225 -33.02 4.91 12.76
CA GLY A 225 -32.47 4.05 13.82
C GLY A 225 -31.31 3.17 13.33
N PRO A 226 -30.70 2.36 14.21
CA PRO A 226 -29.58 1.50 13.85
C PRO A 226 -30.01 0.46 12.82
N GLU A 227 -29.47 0.57 11.60
CA GLU A 227 -29.58 -0.47 10.58
C GLU A 227 -28.57 -1.57 10.88
N ASP A 228 -29.06 -2.79 11.04
CA ASP A 228 -28.24 -4.00 11.17
C ASP A 228 -27.33 -4.13 9.95
N ARG A 229 -26.01 -4.07 10.18
CA ARG A 229 -25.02 -4.35 9.15
C ARG A 229 -24.64 -5.84 9.20
N PRO A 230 -24.97 -6.64 8.17
CA PRO A 230 -24.48 -8.01 8.09
C PRO A 230 -22.98 -7.98 7.75
N GLY A 231 -22.13 -8.35 8.71
CA GLY A 231 -20.68 -8.40 8.47
C GLY A 231 -19.77 -8.47 9.69
N THR A 232 -20.31 -8.45 10.92
CA THR A 232 -19.51 -8.80 12.09
C THR A 232 -19.27 -10.29 12.10
N TRP A 233 -18.01 -10.69 11.90
CA TRP A 233 -17.49 -12.00 12.28
C TRP A 233 -17.75 -12.21 13.77
N THR A 234 -18.92 -12.74 14.11
CA THR A 234 -19.23 -13.18 15.46
C THR A 234 -18.48 -14.49 15.67
N HIS A 235 -17.35 -14.42 16.37
CA HIS A 235 -16.90 -15.59 17.12
C HIS A 235 -18.02 -15.93 18.12
N PRO A 236 -18.53 -17.16 18.16
CA PRO A 236 -19.52 -17.54 19.16
C PRO A 236 -18.89 -17.35 20.55
N VAL A 237 -19.43 -16.40 21.31
CA VAL A 237 -19.13 -16.27 22.74
C VAL A 237 -19.82 -17.45 23.42
N PRO A 238 -19.09 -18.34 24.13
CA PRO A 238 -19.74 -19.40 24.90
C PRO A 238 -20.66 -18.77 25.96
N PRO A 239 -21.82 -19.39 26.25
CA PRO A 239 -22.67 -18.90 27.34
C PRO A 239 -21.88 -18.89 28.65
N ALA A 240 -22.19 -17.93 29.52
CA ALA A 240 -21.66 -17.91 30.87
C ALA A 240 -21.99 -19.24 31.56
N ALA A 241 -20.99 -19.88 32.15
CA ALA A 241 -21.20 -21.04 32.99
C ALA A 241 -21.89 -20.58 34.28
N ASP A 242 -23.03 -21.20 34.60
CA ASP A 242 -23.72 -21.09 35.89
C ASP A 242 -22.90 -21.73 37.03
#